data_AF-A0A940Z5X6-F1
#
_entry.id   AF-A0A940Z5X6-F1
#
_cell.length_a   1.000
_cell.length_b   1.000
_cell.length_c   1.000
_cell.angle_alpha   90.00
_cell.angle_beta   90.00
_cell.angle_gamma   90.00
#
_symmetry.space_group_name_H-M   'P 1'
#
loop_
_entity.id
_entity.type
_entity.pdbx_description
1 polymer ?
#
loop_
_entity_poly.entity_id
_entity_poly.type
_entity_poly.pdbx_seq_one_letter_code
_entity_poly.pdbx_strand_id
1 'polypeptide(L)'
;SGFFHTQDTNYYSTKAPYDFNAGGSGADLLRAKVFSERYGFEIDFESTRCSYMPEDIDECPGRISLCKYIGNRSDCFASGTVFSLRIPLKKGIEDVF
;
A
#
# COMPACT_ATOMS: atom_id res chain seq x y z
N SER A 1 13.02 -12.95 1.14
CA SER A 1 13.45 -11.63 1.62
C SER A 1 12.23 -10.96 2.24
N GLY A 2 12.35 -10.46 3.48
CA GLY A 2 11.26 -9.77 4.18
C GLY A 2 11.22 -8.29 3.81
N PHE A 3 10.06 -7.65 3.97
CA PHE A 3 9.97 -6.19 3.99
C PHE A 3 10.69 -5.71 5.26
N PHE A 4 11.88 -5.14 5.11
CA PHE A 4 12.63 -4.58 6.22
C PHE A 4 12.13 -3.16 6.51
N HIS A 5 11.79 -2.92 7.77
CA HIS A 5 11.30 -1.63 8.27
C HIS A 5 12.43 -0.59 8.25
N THR A 6 12.24 0.48 7.48
CA THR A 6 13.21 1.58 7.32
C THR A 6 12.90 2.83 8.15
N GLN A 7 11.84 2.83 8.97
CA GLN A 7 11.51 3.95 9.86
C GLN A 7 11.76 3.62 11.33
N ASP A 8 12.20 4.62 12.10
CA ASP A 8 12.31 4.52 13.55
C ASP A 8 10.91 4.26 14.14
N THR A 9 10.80 3.20 14.97
CA THR A 9 9.55 2.68 15.57
C THR A 9 8.70 3.78 16.21
N ASN A 10 9.32 4.88 16.67
CA ASN A 10 8.63 6.01 17.28
C ASN A 10 7.76 6.82 16.30
N TYR A 11 8.09 6.86 15.01
CA TYR A 11 7.28 7.52 13.98
C TYR A 11 6.13 6.63 13.49
N TYR A 12 6.06 5.38 13.95
CA TYR A 12 5.20 4.36 13.38
C TYR A 12 3.82 4.25 14.04
N SER A 13 3.30 5.25 14.75
CA SER A 13 1.95 5.08 15.31
C SER A 13 1.24 6.36 15.76
N THR A 14 0.21 6.75 15.00
CA THR A 14 -0.88 7.59 15.53
C THR A 14 -1.72 6.85 16.59
N LYS A 15 -1.60 5.50 16.67
CA LYS A 15 -2.44 4.57 17.47
C LYS A 15 -3.93 4.64 17.15
N ALA A 16 -4.31 5.35 16.10
CA ALA A 16 -5.68 5.43 15.59
C ALA A 16 -5.82 4.47 14.40
N PRO A 17 -6.60 3.37 14.52
CA PRO A 17 -6.73 2.40 13.44
C PRO A 17 -7.14 3.04 12.12
N TYR A 18 -6.52 2.58 11.03
CA TYR A 18 -6.75 3.02 9.64
C TYR A 18 -6.29 4.44 9.28
N ASP A 19 -5.75 5.21 10.23
CA ASP A 19 -5.11 6.48 9.87
C ASP A 19 -3.81 6.26 9.08
N PHE A 20 -3.44 7.25 8.27
CA PHE A 20 -2.13 7.25 7.63
C PHE A 20 -1.04 7.23 8.71
N ASN A 21 -0.06 6.35 8.53
CA ASN A 21 0.99 6.13 9.52
C ASN A 21 0.48 5.66 10.91
N ALA A 22 -0.68 4.98 10.96
CA ALA A 22 -1.23 4.41 12.19
C ALA A 22 -0.37 3.31 12.84
N GLY A 23 0.52 2.71 12.06
CA GLY A 23 1.39 1.64 12.49
C GLY A 23 0.92 0.23 12.14
N GLY A 24 1.57 -0.78 12.73
CA GLY A 24 1.40 -2.20 12.38
C GLY A 24 2.73 -2.98 12.45
N SER A 25 2.73 -4.23 12.00
CA SER A 25 3.97 -5.02 11.84
C SER A 25 4.42 -5.12 10.38
N GLY A 26 3.66 -4.53 9.45
CA GLY A 26 3.88 -4.67 8.00
C GLY A 26 3.67 -6.09 7.46
N ALA A 27 3.16 -7.02 8.27
CA ALA A 27 3.09 -8.44 7.91
C ALA A 27 1.90 -8.80 6.99
N ASP A 28 0.91 -7.91 6.85
CA ASP A 28 -0.33 -8.23 6.15
C ASP A 28 -0.14 -8.37 4.63
N LEU A 29 0.71 -7.54 4.02
CA LEU A 29 1.05 -7.65 2.61
C LEU A 29 1.85 -8.93 2.31
N LEU A 30 2.75 -9.31 3.21
CA LEU A 30 3.46 -10.60 3.11
C LEU A 30 2.48 -11.77 3.24
N ARG A 31 1.52 -11.68 4.17
CA ARG A 31 0.47 -12.70 4.32
C ARG A 31 -0.40 -12.78 3.06
N ALA A 32 -0.75 -11.64 2.45
CA ALA A 32 -1.49 -11.60 1.19
C ALA A 32 -0.73 -12.28 0.05
N LYS A 33 0.61 -12.11 -0.04
CA LYS A 33 1.45 -12.83 -1.00
C LYS A 33 1.44 -14.35 -0.79
N VAL A 34 1.59 -14.81 0.45
CA VAL A 34 1.50 -16.25 0.78
C VAL A 34 0.13 -16.82 0.40
N PHE A 35 -0.95 -16.06 0.63
CA PHE A 35 -2.29 -16.46 0.23
C PHE A 35 -2.47 -16.48 -1.30
N SER A 36 -1.82 -15.57 -2.02
CA SER A 36 -1.87 -15.53 -3.49
C SER A 36 -1.33 -16.83 -4.07
N GLU A 37 -0.19 -17.30 -3.55
CA GLU A 37 0.44 -18.57 -3.93
C GLU A 37 -0.43 -19.77 -3.55
N ARG A 38 -1.05 -19.74 -2.36
CA ARG A 38 -1.90 -20.85 -1.88
C ARG A 38 -3.23 -20.98 -2.63
N TYR A 39 -3.87 -19.85 -2.94
CA TYR A 39 -5.23 -19.81 -3.48
C TYR A 39 -5.28 -19.48 -4.98
N GLY A 40 -4.14 -19.29 -5.63
CA GLY A 40 -4.04 -19.10 -7.07
C GLY A 40 -4.56 -17.75 -7.58
N PHE A 41 -4.55 -16.72 -6.72
CA PHE A 41 -4.76 -15.33 -7.17
C PHE A 41 -3.42 -14.62 -7.30
N GLU A 42 -3.38 -13.53 -8.07
CA GLU A 42 -2.17 -12.72 -8.21
C GLU A 42 -2.23 -11.49 -7.32
N ILE A 43 -1.07 -11.10 -6.81
CA ILE A 43 -0.85 -9.82 -6.15
C ILE A 43 0.31 -9.12 -6.82
N ASP A 44 0.16 -7.82 -7.04
CA ASP A 44 1.14 -6.95 -7.67
C ASP A 44 1.21 -5.61 -6.93
N PHE A 45 2.34 -4.92 -7.04
CA PHE A 45 2.51 -3.60 -6.47
C PHE A 45 3.36 -2.70 -7.36
N GLU A 46 2.92 -1.47 -7.52
CA GLU A 46 3.66 -0.42 -8.23
C GLU A 46 3.80 0.76 -7.28
N SER A 47 5.02 1.27 -7.12
CA SER A 47 5.31 2.37 -6.20
C SER A 47 6.09 3.46 -6.90
N THR A 48 5.61 4.70 -6.77
CA THR A 48 6.29 5.91 -7.22
C THR A 48 6.46 6.84 -6.02
N ARG A 49 7.71 7.14 -5.67
CA ARG A 49 8.03 8.04 -4.56
C ARG A 49 7.49 9.45 -4.85
N CYS A 50 6.96 10.11 -3.83
CA CYS A 50 6.60 11.53 -3.93
C CYS A 50 7.87 12.37 -4.20
N SER A 51 7.86 13.18 -5.25
CA SER A 51 9.00 14.03 -5.63
C SER A 51 9.32 15.12 -4.59
N TYR A 52 8.37 15.43 -3.72
CA TYR A 52 8.54 16.39 -2.61
C TYR A 52 9.06 15.73 -1.32
N MET A 53 9.37 14.43 -1.34
CA MET A 53 9.95 13.68 -0.22
C MET A 53 11.26 13.00 -0.67
N PRO A 54 12.32 13.75 -1.05
CA PRO A 54 13.56 13.17 -1.56
C PRO A 54 14.29 12.26 -0.56
N GLU A 55 14.23 12.58 0.74
CA GLU A 55 14.91 11.87 1.81
C GLU A 55 13.94 10.97 2.59
N ASP A 56 14.45 9.89 3.19
CA ASP A 56 13.62 8.92 3.92
C ASP A 56 13.05 9.48 5.24
N ILE A 57 13.59 10.62 5.68
CA ILE A 57 13.12 11.36 6.86
C ILE A 57 11.97 12.33 6.53
N ASP A 58 11.70 12.58 5.25
CA ASP A 58 10.60 13.46 4.85
C ASP A 58 9.25 12.78 5.15
N GLU A 59 8.30 13.56 5.68
CA GLU A 59 6.99 13.05 6.08
C GLU A 59 5.87 13.51 5.14
N CYS A 60 4.99 12.57 4.79
CA CYS A 60 3.74 12.87 4.11
C CYS A 60 2.65 13.15 5.15
N PRO A 61 1.83 14.21 4.99
CA PRO A 61 0.73 14.48 5.91
C PRO A 61 -0.43 13.48 5.82
N GLY A 62 -0.39 12.52 4.88
CA GLY A 62 -1.43 11.49 4.72
C GLY A 62 -2.79 11.98 4.23
N ARG A 63 -3.00 13.29 4.13
CA ARG A 63 -4.21 13.93 3.57
C ARG A 63 -3.82 14.97 2.53
N ILE A 64 -4.43 14.86 1.35
CA ILE A 64 -4.21 15.76 0.22
C ILE A 64 -4.47 17.23 0.60
N SER A 65 -5.53 17.50 1.37
CA SER A 65 -5.88 18.86 1.82
C SER A 65 -4.85 19.50 2.75
N LEU A 66 -3.90 18.72 3.29
CA LEU A 66 -2.85 19.19 4.19
C LEU A 66 -1.48 19.25 3.50
N CYS A 67 -1.37 18.81 2.24
CA CYS A 67 -0.12 18.85 1.50
C CYS A 67 0.14 20.26 0.96
N LYS A 68 1.18 20.92 1.48
CA LYS A 68 1.57 22.29 1.09
C LYS A 68 2.25 22.40 -0.27
N TYR A 69 2.65 21.28 -0.87
CA TYR A 69 3.46 21.24 -2.09
C TYR A 69 2.63 21.15 -3.38
N ILE A 70 1.36 20.78 -3.28
CA ILE A 70 0.49 20.52 -4.43
C ILE A 70 -0.63 21.56 -4.53
N GLY A 71 -0.98 21.94 -5.75
CA GLY A 71 -2.08 22.88 -6.01
C GLY A 71 -3.40 22.19 -6.33
N ASN A 72 -3.33 20.92 -6.75
CA ASN A 72 -4.49 20.12 -7.11
C ASN A 72 -4.31 18.65 -6.65
N ARG A 73 -5.39 17.86 -6.72
CA ARG A 73 -5.36 16.45 -6.29
C ARG A 73 -4.56 15.55 -7.24
N SER A 74 -4.57 15.85 -8.54
CA SER A 74 -3.85 15.07 -9.56
C SER A 74 -2.33 15.09 -9.35
N ASP A 75 -1.77 16.20 -8.85
CA ASP A 75 -0.35 16.29 -8.53
C ASP A 75 0.05 15.25 -7.46
N CYS A 76 -0.82 15.00 -6.48
CA CYS A 76 -0.60 13.96 -5.46
C CYS A 76 -0.66 12.55 -6.06
N PHE A 77 -1.63 12.32 -6.96
CA PHE A 77 -1.88 11.01 -7.57
C PHE A 77 -0.78 10.54 -8.52
N ALA A 78 0.09 11.45 -8.96
CA ALA A 78 1.30 11.09 -9.69
C ALA A 78 2.33 10.33 -8.83
N SER A 79 2.07 10.19 -7.53
CA SER A 79 2.91 9.47 -6.58
C SER A 79 2.08 8.58 -5.65
N GLY A 80 2.73 7.65 -4.96
CA GLY A 80 2.11 6.70 -4.05
C GLY A 80 2.38 5.25 -4.47
N THR A 81 1.70 4.34 -3.77
CA THR A 81 1.79 2.91 -4.03
C THR A 81 0.41 2.35 -4.34
N VAL A 82 0.31 1.61 -5.44
CA VAL A 82 -0.89 0.87 -5.83
C VAL A 82 -0.64 -0.61 -5.55
N PHE A 83 -1.55 -1.23 -4.81
CA PHE A 83 -1.58 -2.69 -4.62
C PHE A 83 -2.74 -3.27 -5.41
N SER A 84 -2.46 -4.24 -6.26
CA SER A 84 -3.43 -4.85 -7.16
C SER A 84 -3.61 -6.32 -6.82
N LEU A 85 -4.87 -6.77 -6.73
CA LEU A 85 -5.24 -8.18 -6.56
C LEU A 85 -6.01 -8.64 -7.80
N ARG A 86 -5.55 -9.71 -8.45
CA ARG A 86 -6.26 -10.33 -9.57
C ARG A 86 -6.79 -11.68 -9.12
N ILE A 87 -8.08 -11.72 -8.81
CA ILE A 87 -8.78 -12.92 -8.33
C ILE A 87 -9.40 -13.62 -9.54
N PRO A 88 -9.04 -14.89 -9.84
CA PRO A 88 -9.65 -15.62 -10.93
C PRO A 88 -11.13 -15.87 -10.64
N LEU A 89 -11.98 -15.68 -11.64
CA LEU A 89 -13.36 -16.13 -11.56
C LEU A 89 -13.35 -17.65 -11.49
N LYS A 90 -13.99 -18.23 -10.46
CA LYS A 90 -14.34 -19.65 -10.52
C LYS A 90 -15.22 -19.84 -11.75
N LYS A 91 -14.81 -20.71 -12.70
CA LYS A 91 -15.76 -21.26 -13.67
C LYS A 91 -16.88 -21.88 -12.86
N GLY A 92 -18.08 -21.32 -12.98
CA GLY A 92 -19.28 -21.92 -12.45
C GLY A 92 -19.43 -23.32 -13.03
N ILE A 93 -20.00 -24.22 -12.23
CA ILE A 93 -20.50 -25.51 -12.69
C ILE A 93 -21.69 -25.22 -13.62
N GLU A 94 -21.40 -24.88 -14.88
CA GLU A 94 -22.40 -24.71 -15.96
C GLU A 94 -21.87 -25.23 -17.30
N ASP A 95 -20.99 -26.24 -17.29
CA ASP A 95 -20.63 -27.02 -18.48
C ASP A 95 -20.87 -28.54 -18.23
N VAL A 96 -21.91 -28.87 -17.47
CA VAL A 96 -22.42 -30.25 -17.31
C VAL A 96 -23.93 -30.27 -17.54
N PHE A 97 -24.35 -29.97 -18.78
CA PHE A 97 -25.58 -30.47 -19.37
C PHE A 97 -25.33 -30.76 -20.85
#